data_AF-A0A962A0B6-F1
#
_entry.id   AF-A0A962A0B6-F1
#
_cell.length_a   1.000
_cell.length_b   1.000
_cell.length_c   1.000
_cell.angle_alpha   90.00
_cell.angle_beta   90.00
_cell.angle_gamma   90.00
#
_symmetry.space_group_name_H-M   'P 1'
#
loop_
_entity.id
_entity.type
_entity.pdbx_description
1 polymer ?
#
loop_
_entity_poly.entity_id
_entity_poly.type
_entity_poly.pdbx_seq_one_letter_code
_entity_poly.pdbx_strand_id
1 'polypeptide(L)'
;MADIREYIAAQKGPPNSRFQYARLDMNGDGLREGLVLFTLPHSYWCGPGGCSMTVFKAQHGGFSLLSEITRIRGPLVVSEHKTNGWRDIIVRMSGVSMSDRNVALRFDGQGYPTNPMTQTKIQTEMRDIQGERLFP
;
A
#
# COMPACT_ATOMS: atom_id res chain seq x y z
N MET A 1 5.46 15.74 -13.12
CA MET A 1 4.18 15.07 -12.76
C MET A 1 4.44 13.58 -12.85
N ALA A 2 4.55 12.82 -11.76
CA ALA A 2 4.67 11.37 -11.91
C ALA A 2 3.33 10.77 -12.37
N ASP A 3 3.27 10.36 -13.64
CA ASP A 3 2.21 9.49 -14.17
C ASP A 3 2.50 8.04 -13.72
N ILE A 4 1.47 7.28 -13.39
CA ILE A 4 1.61 5.84 -13.14
C ILE A 4 2.25 5.12 -14.34
N ARG A 5 2.04 5.62 -15.56
CA ARG A 5 2.70 5.12 -16.77
C ARG A 5 4.21 5.35 -16.77
N GLU A 6 4.67 6.52 -16.31
CA GLU A 6 6.10 6.82 -16.16
C GLU A 6 6.72 5.91 -15.12
N TYR A 7 6.04 5.67 -14.00
CA TYR A 7 6.48 4.70 -13.00
C TYR A 7 6.59 3.29 -13.60
N ILE A 8 5.57 2.81 -14.32
CA ILE A 8 5.60 1.49 -14.97
C ILE A 8 6.79 1.41 -15.95
N ALA A 9 6.99 2.44 -16.79
CA ALA A 9 8.09 2.47 -17.74
C ALA A 9 9.47 2.49 -17.04
N ALA A 10 9.61 3.26 -15.95
CA ALA A 10 10.83 3.33 -15.15
C ALA A 10 11.19 1.97 -14.53
N GLN A 11 10.19 1.18 -14.14
CA GLN A 11 10.38 -0.19 -13.66
C GLN A 11 10.71 -1.18 -14.80
N LYS A 12 10.64 -0.76 -16.08
CA LYS A 12 10.61 -1.66 -17.25
C LYS A 12 9.43 -2.64 -17.17
N GLY A 13 8.33 -2.17 -16.59
CA GLY A 13 7.10 -2.91 -16.42
C GLY A 13 6.34 -3.10 -17.74
N PRO A 14 5.51 -4.15 -17.85
CA PRO A 14 4.75 -4.42 -19.06
C PRO A 14 3.77 -3.29 -19.39
N PRO A 15 3.60 -2.88 -20.66
CA PRO A 15 2.70 -1.79 -21.02
C PRO A 15 1.22 -2.12 -20.78
N ASN A 16 0.87 -3.41 -20.71
CA ASN A 16 -0.46 -3.90 -20.38
C ASN A 16 -0.68 -4.07 -18.86
N SER A 17 0.13 -3.42 -18.03
CA SER A 17 0.00 -3.48 -16.58
C SER A 17 -1.36 -2.99 -16.12
N ARG A 18 -2.02 -3.75 -15.24
CA ARG A 18 -3.28 -3.34 -14.61
C ARG A 18 -3.07 -3.13 -13.13
N PHE A 19 -3.81 -2.20 -12.57
CA PHE A 19 -3.74 -1.84 -11.16
C PHE A 19 -5.11 -1.38 -10.65
N GLN A 20 -5.33 -1.56 -9.36
CA GLN A 20 -6.38 -0.87 -8.62
C GLN A 20 -5.74 0.33 -7.91
N TYR A 21 -6.50 1.38 -7.66
CA TYR A 21 -5.98 2.52 -6.92
C TYR A 21 -7.04 3.18 -6.04
N ALA A 22 -6.57 3.87 -5.01
CA ALA A 22 -7.36 4.74 -4.17
C ALA A 22 -6.60 6.06 -3.94
N ARG A 23 -7.35 7.12 -3.65
CA ARG A 23 -6.77 8.42 -3.26
C ARG A 23 -7.33 8.86 -1.92
N LEU A 24 -6.45 9.03 -0.93
CA LEU A 24 -6.79 9.40 0.44
C LEU A 24 -5.81 10.44 0.94
N ASP A 25 -6.28 11.38 1.75
CA ASP A 25 -5.38 12.27 2.47
C ASP A 25 -4.75 11.48 3.64
N MET A 26 -3.50 11.07 3.44
CA MET A 26 -2.80 10.19 4.36
C MET A 26 -2.08 10.99 5.44
N ASN A 27 -1.76 12.26 5.22
CA ASN A 27 -0.95 13.06 6.15
C ASN A 27 -1.75 14.22 6.80
N GLY A 28 -2.92 14.56 6.27
CA GLY A 28 -3.79 15.65 6.73
C GLY A 28 -3.49 17.03 6.12
N ASP A 29 -2.73 17.11 5.03
CA ASP A 29 -2.37 18.37 4.36
C ASP A 29 -3.41 18.84 3.33
N GLY A 30 -4.50 18.09 3.15
CA GLY A 30 -5.57 18.38 2.20
C GLY A 30 -5.29 17.88 0.77
N LEU A 31 -4.09 17.39 0.48
CA LEU A 31 -3.77 16.68 -0.75
C LEU A 31 -4.03 15.18 -0.55
N ARG A 32 -4.44 14.48 -1.62
CA ARG A 32 -4.77 13.05 -1.54
C ARG A 32 -3.69 12.19 -2.19
N GLU A 33 -2.96 11.44 -1.37
CA GLU A 33 -1.99 10.45 -1.81
C GLU A 33 -2.61 9.30 -2.58
N GLY A 34 -1.84 8.77 -3.53
CA GLY A 34 -2.24 7.63 -4.35
C GLY A 34 -1.72 6.32 -3.75
N LEU A 35 -2.62 5.40 -3.43
CA LEU A 35 -2.27 4.01 -3.14
C LEU A 35 -2.60 3.19 -4.38
N VAL A 36 -1.61 2.52 -4.97
CA VAL A 36 -1.76 1.79 -6.24
C VAL A 36 -1.33 0.35 -6.07
N LEU A 37 -2.27 -0.59 -6.16
CA LEU A 37 -2.01 -2.04 -6.10
C LEU A 37 -1.96 -2.61 -7.52
N PHE A 38 -0.79 -3.09 -7.94
CA PHE A 38 -0.65 -3.74 -9.24
C PHE A 38 -1.25 -5.14 -9.21
N THR A 39 -1.95 -5.52 -10.27
CA THR A 39 -2.70 -6.79 -10.36
C THR A 39 -2.28 -7.64 -11.56
N LEU A 40 -1.91 -7.03 -12.69
CA LEU A 40 -1.49 -7.77 -13.89
C LEU A 40 -0.32 -7.09 -14.61
N PRO A 41 0.54 -7.86 -15.32
CA PRO A 41 0.56 -9.33 -15.31
C PRO A 41 1.12 -9.87 -13.99
N HIS A 42 0.50 -10.96 -13.50
CA HIS A 42 0.87 -11.55 -12.21
C HIS A 42 2.34 -11.96 -12.14
N SER A 43 2.90 -12.47 -13.23
CA SER A 43 4.31 -12.90 -13.29
C SER A 43 5.33 -11.78 -13.05
N TYR A 44 4.91 -10.52 -13.22
CA TYR A 44 5.78 -9.35 -13.04
C TYR A 44 5.49 -8.64 -11.72
N TRP A 45 4.22 -8.34 -11.43
CA TRP A 45 3.84 -7.53 -10.27
C TRP A 45 3.53 -8.33 -9.02
N CYS A 46 3.43 -9.66 -9.12
CA CYS A 46 3.00 -10.51 -8.02
C CYS A 46 3.94 -11.70 -7.83
N GLY A 47 3.99 -12.16 -6.59
CA GLY A 47 4.64 -13.42 -6.23
C GLY A 47 3.77 -14.23 -5.28
N PRO A 48 4.28 -15.36 -4.75
CA PRO A 48 3.52 -16.23 -3.85
C PRO A 48 2.96 -15.51 -2.62
N GLY A 49 3.61 -14.42 -2.20
CA GLY A 49 3.23 -13.59 -1.05
C GLY A 49 2.17 -12.51 -1.32
N GLY A 50 1.79 -12.28 -2.58
CA GLY A 50 0.94 -11.16 -2.99
C GLY A 50 1.61 -10.25 -4.01
N CYS A 51 0.96 -9.14 -4.32
CA CYS A 51 1.37 -8.19 -5.35
C CYS A 51 2.09 -6.97 -4.76
N SER A 52 2.74 -6.20 -5.63
CA SER A 52 3.34 -4.92 -5.30
C SER A 52 2.29 -3.83 -5.23
N MET A 53 2.37 -3.02 -4.17
CA MET A 53 1.61 -1.80 -3.99
C MET A 53 2.58 -0.63 -3.86
N THR A 54 2.25 0.51 -4.45
CA THR A 54 2.98 1.75 -4.23
C THR A 54 2.13 2.78 -3.51
N VAL A 55 2.81 3.60 -2.72
CA VAL A 55 2.24 4.81 -2.14
C VAL A 55 2.93 5.99 -2.81
N PHE A 56 2.15 6.90 -3.36
CA PHE A 56 2.60 8.13 -3.99
C PHE A 56 2.19 9.32 -3.12
N LYS A 57 3.18 10.09 -2.67
CA LYS A 57 2.95 11.36 -1.97
C LYS A 57 2.40 12.39 -2.95
N ALA A 58 1.30 13.05 -2.59
CA ALA A 58 0.76 14.15 -3.37
C ALA A 58 1.56 15.43 -3.12
N GLN A 59 1.77 16.22 -4.16
CA GLN A 59 2.46 17.50 -4.11
C GLN A 59 1.75 18.50 -5.02
N HIS A 60 1.98 19.79 -4.81
CA HIS A 60 1.51 20.82 -5.72
C HIS A 60 2.13 20.61 -7.12
N GLY A 61 1.32 20.12 -8.06
CA GLY A 61 1.77 19.82 -9.42
C GLY A 61 2.15 18.36 -9.69
N GLY A 62 1.80 17.41 -8.82
CA GLY A 62 1.85 15.99 -9.16
C GLY A 62 2.06 15.04 -7.99
N PHE A 63 2.72 13.93 -8.28
CA PHE A 63 3.02 12.86 -7.32
C PHE A 63 4.52 12.57 -7.29
N SER A 64 5.00 12.11 -6.14
CA SER A 64 6.33 11.51 -5.98
C SER A 64 6.19 10.14 -5.32
N LEU A 65 6.98 9.16 -5.73
CA LEU A 65 6.99 7.84 -5.08
C LEU A 65 7.40 7.99 -3.61
N LEU A 66 6.55 7.52 -2.69
CA LEU A 66 6.80 7.54 -1.25
C LEU A 66 7.25 6.17 -0.75
N SER A 67 6.62 5.10 -1.22
CA SER A 67 6.96 3.74 -0.79
C SER A 67 6.58 2.69 -1.83
N GLU A 68 7.37 1.64 -1.91
CA GLU A 68 7.08 0.42 -2.66
C GLU A 68 6.96 -0.73 -1.66
N ILE A 69 5.81 -1.38 -1.65
CA ILE A 69 5.45 -2.38 -0.65
C ILE A 69 5.12 -3.67 -1.39
N THR A 70 5.79 -4.76 -1.03
CA THR A 70 5.55 -6.07 -1.63
C THR A 70 4.61 -6.91 -0.77
N ARG A 71 4.09 -8.00 -1.33
CA ARG A 71 3.29 -9.01 -0.61
C ARG A 71 1.94 -8.48 -0.09
N ILE A 72 1.29 -7.63 -0.88
CA ILE A 72 -0.07 -7.16 -0.63
C ILE A 72 -1.06 -8.08 -1.34
N ARG A 73 -1.99 -8.69 -0.59
CA ARG A 73 -3.06 -9.54 -1.16
C ARG A 73 -4.44 -8.90 -1.15
N GLY A 74 -4.62 -7.81 -0.40
CA GLY A 74 -5.94 -7.27 -0.09
C GLY A 74 -6.76 -8.23 0.81
N PRO A 75 -7.82 -7.73 1.47
CA PRO A 75 -8.14 -6.32 1.67
C PRO A 75 -7.12 -5.62 2.58
N LEU A 76 -7.03 -4.30 2.48
CA LEU A 76 -6.31 -3.45 3.43
C LEU A 76 -7.22 -2.36 3.98
N VAL A 77 -6.87 -1.82 5.15
CA VAL A 77 -7.59 -0.70 5.78
C VAL A 77 -6.62 0.44 6.00
N VAL A 78 -6.95 1.62 5.52
CA VAL A 78 -6.26 2.84 5.92
C VAL A 78 -6.90 3.32 7.23
N SER A 79 -6.18 3.17 8.33
CA SER A 79 -6.68 3.47 9.68
C SER A 79 -6.86 4.97 9.89
N GLU A 80 -7.80 5.39 10.73
CA GLU A 80 -7.84 6.76 11.26
C GLU A 80 -6.65 7.07 12.18
N HIS A 81 -6.03 6.04 12.77
CA HIS A 81 -4.82 6.19 13.57
C HIS A 81 -3.64 6.65 12.70
N LYS A 82 -2.82 7.56 13.24
CA LYS A 82 -1.63 8.10 12.58
C LYS A 82 -0.37 7.78 13.37
N THR A 83 0.69 7.42 12.66
CA THR A 83 2.06 7.38 13.18
C THR A 83 2.91 8.39 12.40
N ASN A 84 3.68 9.23 13.11
CA ASN A 84 4.51 10.26 12.50
C ASN A 84 3.76 11.19 11.52
N GLY A 85 2.50 11.51 11.86
CA GLY A 85 1.64 12.39 11.06
C GLY A 85 0.92 11.70 9.89
N TRP A 86 1.25 10.45 9.59
CA TRP A 86 0.68 9.69 8.48
C TRP A 86 -0.24 8.57 8.96
N ARG A 87 -1.35 8.33 8.26
CA ARG A 87 -2.31 7.27 8.56
C ARG A 87 -1.67 5.89 8.43
N ASP A 88 -1.94 5.02 9.39
CA ASP A 88 -1.40 3.65 9.38
C ASP A 88 -2.14 2.80 8.33
N ILE A 89 -1.38 2.01 7.55
CA ILE A 89 -1.97 1.07 6.58
C ILE A 89 -1.99 -0.31 7.22
N ILE A 90 -3.19 -0.85 7.44
CA ILE A 90 -3.36 -2.17 8.03
C ILE A 90 -3.52 -3.20 6.92
N VAL A 91 -2.65 -4.21 6.94
CA VAL A 91 -2.62 -5.28 5.95
C VAL A 91 -2.96 -6.59 6.63
N ARG A 92 -3.93 -7.33 6.07
CA ARG A 92 -4.15 -8.73 6.42
C ARG A 92 -3.09 -9.59 5.73
N MET A 93 -2.36 -10.36 6.52
CA MET A 93 -1.46 -11.38 6.04
C MET A 93 -2.03 -12.76 6.30
N SER A 94 -1.92 -13.63 5.30
CA SER A 94 -2.30 -15.05 5.36
C SER A 94 -1.28 -15.89 4.59
N GLY A 95 -1.24 -17.19 4.81
CA GLY A 95 -0.37 -18.08 4.03
C GLY A 95 -0.46 -19.53 4.46
N VAL A 96 0.02 -20.43 3.60
CA VAL A 96 -0.05 -21.89 3.84
C VAL A 96 0.73 -22.31 5.08
N SER A 97 1.84 -21.63 5.37
CA SER A 97 2.75 -21.95 6.49
C SER A 97 2.71 -20.90 7.61
N MET A 98 1.70 -20.04 7.65
CA MET A 98 1.60 -19.00 8.68
C MET A 98 0.16 -18.75 9.10
N SER A 99 -0.07 -18.57 10.40
CA SER A 99 -1.38 -18.14 10.90
C SER A 99 -1.72 -16.74 10.40
N ASP A 100 -2.99 -16.56 10.06
CA ASP A 100 -3.52 -15.25 9.67
C ASP A 100 -3.23 -14.21 10.76
N ARG A 101 -2.75 -13.05 10.32
CA ARG A 101 -2.45 -11.93 11.22
C ARG A 101 -2.65 -10.61 10.50
N ASN A 102 -3.06 -9.60 11.25
CA ASN A 102 -3.07 -8.23 10.77
C ASN A 102 -1.76 -7.56 11.23
N VAL A 103 -1.18 -6.72 10.37
CA VAL A 103 -0.01 -5.92 10.71
C VAL A 103 -0.26 -4.48 10.32
N ALA A 104 0.35 -3.54 11.07
CA ALA A 104 0.32 -2.13 10.75
C ALA A 104 1.61 -1.73 10.02
N LEU A 105 1.49 -1.16 8.84
CA LEU A 105 2.55 -0.41 8.18
C LEU A 105 2.47 1.02 8.72
N ARG A 106 3.40 1.35 9.62
CA ARG A 106 3.50 2.67 10.25
C ARG A 106 4.56 3.48 9.54
N PHE A 107 4.28 4.75 9.27
CA PHE A 107 5.25 5.63 8.62
C PHE A 107 6.44 5.89 9.54
N ASP A 108 7.67 5.70 9.04
CA ASP A 108 8.90 5.80 9.84
C ASP A 108 9.54 7.20 9.83
N GLY A 109 8.92 8.15 9.14
CA GLY A 109 9.45 9.50 8.89
C GLY A 109 9.93 9.71 7.45
N GLN A 110 10.22 8.62 6.73
CA GLN A 110 10.62 8.64 5.32
C GLN A 110 9.64 7.88 4.43
N GLY A 111 9.11 6.75 4.89
CA GLY A 111 8.23 5.88 4.13
C GLY A 111 7.46 4.89 4.99
N TYR A 112 6.65 4.06 4.32
CA TYR A 112 6.07 2.85 4.91
C TYR A 112 7.03 1.66 4.72
N PRO A 113 7.00 0.68 5.65
CA PRO A 113 7.78 -0.55 5.50
C PRO A 113 7.53 -1.26 4.18
N THR A 114 8.60 -1.68 3.51
CA THR A 114 8.55 -2.30 2.16
C THR A 114 8.00 -3.73 2.16
N ASN A 115 7.86 -4.36 3.32
CA ASN A 115 7.39 -5.72 3.45
C ASN A 115 6.59 -5.93 4.76
N PRO A 116 5.29 -6.21 4.69
CA PRO A 116 4.45 -6.50 5.87
C PRO A 116 4.97 -7.67 6.74
N MET A 117 5.72 -8.63 6.17
CA MET A 117 6.24 -9.78 6.90
C MET A 117 7.17 -9.41 8.05
N THR A 118 7.85 -8.26 7.97
CA THR A 118 8.78 -7.79 9.01
C THR A 118 8.07 -7.05 10.15
N GLN A 119 6.77 -6.84 10.04
CA GLN A 119 5.99 -6.12 11.03
C GLN A 119 5.38 -7.06 12.08
N THR A 120 5.23 -6.53 13.29
CA THR A 120 4.60 -7.22 14.41
C THR A 120 3.07 -7.28 14.22
N LYS A 121 2.48 -8.41 14.60
CA LYS A 121 1.03 -8.60 14.62
C LYS A 121 0.37 -7.52 15.50
N ILE A 122 -0.70 -6.91 15.00
CA ILE A 122 -1.63 -6.12 15.83
C ILE A 122 -2.71 -7.03 16.41
N GLN A 123 -3.25 -6.66 17.57
CA GLN A 123 -4.29 -7.45 18.24
C GLN A 123 -5.71 -7.18 17.69
N THR A 124 -5.90 -6.05 17.01
CA THR A 124 -7.20 -5.65 16.48
C THR A 124 -7.55 -6.43 15.21
N GLU A 125 -8.80 -6.89 15.12
CA GLU A 125 -9.33 -7.52 13.92
C GLU A 125 -9.66 -6.48 12.84
N MET A 126 -9.44 -6.82 11.57
CA MET A 126 -9.69 -5.93 10.42
C MET A 126 -11.09 -5.30 10.41
N ARG A 127 -12.10 -6.01 10.94
CA ARG A 127 -13.49 -5.50 11.00
C ARG A 127 -13.68 -4.36 12.00
N ASP A 128 -12.86 -4.31 13.04
CA ASP A 128 -12.99 -3.37 14.16
C ASP A 128 -12.13 -2.11 13.97
N ILE A 129 -11.30 -2.09 12.94
CA ILE A 129 -10.44 -0.95 12.58
C ILE A 129 -11.30 0.12 11.90
N GLN A 130 -11.27 1.32 12.48
CA GLN A 130 -11.90 2.51 11.90
C GLN A 130 -11.04 3.07 10.77
N GLY A 131 -11.67 3.37 9.63
CA GLY A 131 -11.01 3.88 8.44
C GLY A 131 -11.55 3.30 7.13
N GLU A 132 -10.92 3.61 6.00
CA GLU A 132 -11.39 3.19 4.68
C GLU A 132 -10.83 1.82 4.30
N ARG A 133 -11.72 0.94 3.83
CA ARG A 133 -11.37 -0.38 3.30
C ARG A 133 -11.05 -0.27 1.82
N LEU A 134 -9.87 -0.74 1.42
CA LEU A 134 -9.40 -0.69 0.04
C LEU A 134 -9.08 -2.10 -0.49
N PHE A 135 -9.20 -2.25 -1.81
CA PHE A 135 -8.85 -3.44 -2.58
C PHE A 135 -9.51 -4.73 -2.05
N PRO A 136 -10.85 -4.77 -1.94
CA PRO A 136 -11.59 -5.95 -1.51
C PRO A 136 -11.48 -7.13 -2.48
#